data_AF-A0A2T3W8X2-F1
#
_entry.id   AF-A0A2T3W8X2-F1
#
_cell.length_a   1.000
_cell.length_b   1.000
_cell.length_c   1.000
_cell.angle_alpha   90.00
_cell.angle_beta   90.00
_cell.angle_gamma   90.00
#
_symmetry.space_group_name_H-M   'P 1'
#
loop_
_entity.id
_entity.type
_entity.pdbx_description
1 polymer ?
#
loop_
_entity_poly.entity_id
_entity_poly.type
_entity_poly.pdbx_seq_one_letter_code
_entity_poly.pdbx_strand_id
1 'polypeptide(L)'
;MTGPQVPLGISFVLEGLDELGFMQVLRDVLRDPAFRRPLQVQVQEPRAGAPGRLTLAFAPPDRTLAVAATQRLKTLLLRHGVQVDRVWVPGETPPPSA
;
A
#
# COMPACT_ATOMS: atom_id res chain seq x y z
N MET A 1 -27.64 13.13 -2.41
CA MET A 1 -27.33 12.03 -3.34
C MET A 1 -25.81 11.94 -3.45
N THR A 2 -25.18 11.08 -2.64
CA THR A 2 -23.71 10.90 -2.69
C THR A 2 -23.41 10.06 -3.93
N GLY A 3 -22.69 10.62 -4.91
CA GLY A 3 -22.18 9.85 -6.05
C GLY A 3 -21.34 8.65 -5.58
N PRO A 4 -21.10 7.64 -6.42
CA PRO A 4 -20.32 6.47 -6.02
C PRO A 4 -18.96 6.96 -5.49
N GLN A 5 -18.70 6.79 -4.19
CA GLN A 5 -17.39 7.12 -3.64
C GLN A 5 -16.40 6.13 -4.22
N VAL A 6 -15.60 6.57 -5.19
CA VAL A 6 -14.53 5.75 -5.75
C VAL A 6 -13.47 5.60 -4.66
N PRO A 7 -13.15 4.37 -4.23
CA PRO A 7 -12.08 4.14 -3.26
C PRO A 7 -10.77 4.73 -3.76
N LEU A 8 -10.07 5.43 -2.88
CA LEU A 8 -8.69 5.85 -3.11
C LEU A 8 -7.74 4.73 -2.65
N GLY A 9 -6.49 4.81 -3.06
CA GLY A 9 -5.47 3.78 -2.86
C GLY A 9 -4.11 4.41 -2.62
N ILE A 10 -3.22 3.79 -1.86
CA ILE A 10 -1.80 4.14 -1.84
C ILE A 10 -1.03 2.86 -2.13
N SER A 11 -0.50 2.75 -3.34
CA SER A 11 0.22 1.55 -3.78
C SER A 11 1.72 1.66 -3.50
N PHE A 12 2.32 0.62 -2.97
CA PHE A 12 3.74 0.48 -2.66
C PHE A 12 4.30 -0.71 -3.43
N VAL A 13 5.26 -0.45 -4.32
CA VAL A 13 6.02 -1.51 -5.00
C VAL A 13 7.17 -1.93 -4.09
N LEU A 14 7.26 -3.23 -3.83
CA LEU A 14 8.28 -3.82 -2.97
C LEU A 14 9.26 -4.60 -3.84
N GLU A 15 10.42 -4.00 -4.12
CA GLU A 15 11.49 -4.63 -4.89
C GLU A 15 12.51 -5.33 -4.00
N GLY A 16 13.22 -6.32 -4.56
CA GLY A 16 14.31 -7.02 -3.88
C GLY A 16 13.88 -7.97 -2.76
N LEU A 17 12.57 -8.19 -2.57
CA LEU A 17 12.04 -9.19 -1.66
C LEU A 17 11.87 -10.55 -2.35
N ASP A 18 12.31 -11.60 -1.68
CA ASP A 18 11.90 -12.96 -1.98
C ASP A 18 10.50 -13.25 -1.40
N GLU A 19 9.93 -14.41 -1.73
CA GLU A 19 8.60 -14.81 -1.26
C GLU A 19 8.51 -14.83 0.29
N LEU A 20 9.57 -15.29 0.95
CA LEU A 20 9.60 -15.42 2.40
C LEU A 20 9.66 -14.05 3.10
N GLY A 21 10.49 -13.13 2.60
CA GLY A 21 10.52 -11.74 3.08
C GLY A 21 9.19 -11.02 2.84
N PHE A 22 8.56 -11.24 1.69
CA PHE A 22 7.24 -10.68 1.40
C PHE A 22 6.18 -11.17 2.40
N MET A 23 6.17 -12.46 2.72
CA MET A 23 5.24 -13.03 3.70
C MET A 23 5.46 -12.49 5.11
N GLN A 24 6.71 -12.20 5.50
CA GLN A 24 7.01 -11.56 6.79
C GLN A 24 6.47 -10.13 6.86
N VAL A 25 6.70 -9.34 5.80
CA VAL A 25 6.13 -7.99 5.66
C VAL A 25 4.61 -8.05 5.76
N LEU A 26 3.97 -8.92 4.97
CA LEU A 26 2.53 -9.04 4.95
C LEU A 26 1.97 -9.41 6.33
N ARG A 27 2.60 -10.37 7.02
CA ARG A 27 2.19 -10.76 8.37
C ARG A 27 2.24 -9.59 9.35
N ASP A 28 3.29 -8.77 9.30
CA ASP A 28 3.44 -7.65 10.22
C ASP A 28 2.44 -6.53 9.90
N VAL A 29 2.17 -6.29 8.62
CA VAL A 29 1.13 -5.35 8.17
C VAL A 29 -0.26 -5.80 8.65
N LEU A 30 -0.61 -7.08 8.48
CA LEU A 30 -1.92 -7.59 8.90
C LEU A 30 -2.11 -7.61 10.42
N ARG A 31 -1.01 -7.65 11.19
CA ARG A 31 -1.05 -7.62 12.65
C ARG A 31 -1.10 -6.20 13.23
N ASP A 32 -0.60 -5.20 12.51
CA ASP A 32 -0.57 -3.83 13.00
C ASP A 32 -1.97 -3.17 12.92
N PRO A 33 -2.50 -2.64 14.04
CA PRO A 33 -3.84 -2.07 14.09
C PRO A 33 -4.02 -0.84 13.19
N ALA A 34 -2.94 -0.17 12.79
CA ALA A 34 -2.98 0.99 11.90
C ALA A 34 -3.53 0.68 10.50
N PHE A 35 -3.52 -0.59 10.07
CA PHE A 35 -3.99 -1.01 8.74
C PHE A 35 -5.37 -1.67 8.74
N ARG A 36 -6.06 -1.68 9.89
CA ARG A 36 -7.42 -2.21 10.00
C ARG A 36 -8.46 -1.22 9.48
N ARG A 37 -9.73 -1.66 9.49
CA ARG A 37 -10.88 -0.80 9.16
C ARG A 37 -10.76 0.56 9.89
N PRO A 38 -10.99 1.68 9.20
CA PRO A 38 -11.65 1.79 7.88
C PRO A 38 -10.74 1.53 6.66
N LEU A 39 -9.43 1.33 6.86
CA LEU A 39 -8.51 1.01 5.77
C LEU A 39 -8.63 -0.46 5.35
N GLN A 40 -8.27 -0.73 4.10
CA GLN A 40 -8.18 -2.09 3.54
C GLN A 40 -6.81 -2.28 2.90
N VAL A 41 -6.18 -3.42 3.19
CA VAL A 41 -4.91 -3.81 2.56
C VAL A 41 -5.21 -4.74 1.40
N GLN A 42 -4.80 -4.35 0.20
CA GLN A 42 -4.78 -5.20 -0.99
C GLN A 42 -3.34 -5.63 -1.26
N VAL A 43 -3.18 -6.87 -1.71
CA VAL A 43 -1.88 -7.53 -1.83
C VAL A 43 -1.76 -8.15 -3.20
N GLN A 44 -0.65 -7.86 -3.87
CA GLN A 44 -0.19 -8.59 -5.04
C GLN A 44 1.14 -9.24 -4.67
N GLU A 45 1.15 -10.56 -4.62
CA GLU A 45 2.36 -11.32 -4.33
C GLU A 45 3.42 -11.11 -5.43
N PRO A 46 4.71 -11.08 -5.06
CA PRO A 46 5.79 -11.09 -6.04
C PRO A 46 5.71 -12.36 -6.89
N ARG A 47 6.07 -12.24 -8.17
CA ARG A 47 6.18 -13.37 -9.10
C ARG A 47 7.54 -13.33 -9.77
N ALA A 48 7.95 -14.41 -10.44
CA ALA A 48 9.19 -14.44 -11.22
C ALA A 48 9.22 -13.26 -12.22
N GLY A 49 10.12 -12.29 -11.96
CA GLY A 49 10.27 -11.07 -12.77
C GLY A 49 9.28 -9.93 -12.48
N ALA A 50 8.43 -10.04 -11.46
CA ALA A 50 7.50 -8.98 -11.06
C ALA A 50 7.55 -8.72 -9.54
N PRO A 51 7.79 -7.46 -9.10
CA PRO A 51 7.84 -7.13 -7.69
C PRO A 51 6.47 -7.29 -7.02
N GLY A 52 6.49 -7.53 -5.72
CA GLY A 52 5.28 -7.54 -4.91
C GLY A 52 4.70 -6.13 -4.77
N ARG A 53 3.40 -6.03 -4.52
CA ARG A 53 2.73 -4.75 -4.29
C ARG A 53 1.79 -4.82 -3.10
N LEU A 54 1.82 -3.78 -2.28
CA LEU A 54 0.83 -3.54 -1.24
C LEU A 54 0.05 -2.28 -1.58
N THR A 55 -1.26 -2.31 -1.49
CA THR A 55 -2.11 -1.13 -1.71
C THR A 55 -2.99 -0.89 -0.50
N LEU A 56 -2.87 0.31 0.08
CA LEU A 56 -3.77 0.77 1.14
C LEU A 56 -4.99 1.43 0.49
N ALA A 57 -6.12 0.73 0.44
CA ALA A 57 -7.38 1.27 -0.06
C ALA A 57 -8.19 1.93 1.07
N PHE A 58 -8.81 3.07 0.78
CA PHE A 58 -9.53 3.89 1.75
C PHE A 58 -10.60 4.76 1.08
N ALA A 59 -11.62 5.19 1.83
CA ALA A 59 -12.59 6.15 1.34
C ALA A 59 -12.02 7.59 1.43
N PRO A 60 -12.46 8.55 0.59
CA PRO A 60 -11.96 9.92 0.64
C PRO A 60 -11.97 10.60 2.03
N PRO A 61 -12.99 10.38 2.91
CA PRO A 61 -12.98 10.91 4.27
C PRO A 61 -11.84 10.39 5.16
N ASP A 62 -11.32 9.20 4.87
CA ASP A 62 -10.28 8.53 5.66
C ASP A 62 -8.86 8.90 5.19
N ARG A 63 -8.70 9.92 4.34
CA ARG A 63 -7.40 10.31 3.76
C ARG A 63 -6.33 10.56 4.82
N THR A 64 -6.68 11.24 5.92
CA THR A 64 -5.73 11.51 7.01
C THR A 64 -5.24 10.21 7.68
N LEU A 65 -6.13 9.24 7.85
CA LEU A 65 -5.78 7.91 8.37
C LEU A 65 -4.87 7.16 7.39
N ALA A 66 -5.15 7.22 6.09
CA ALA A 66 -4.32 6.59 5.06
C ALA A 66 -2.90 7.20 4.99
N VAL A 67 -2.77 8.52 5.16
CA VAL A 67 -1.45 9.19 5.24
C VAL A 67 -0.68 8.75 6.49
N ALA A 68 -1.35 8.65 7.64
CA ALA A 68 -0.72 8.14 8.86
C ALA A 68 -0.28 6.68 8.71
N ALA A 69 -1.14 5.82 8.15
CA ALA A 69 -0.84 4.43 7.85
C ALA A 69 0.32 4.29 6.85
N THR A 70 0.44 5.20 5.88
CA THR A 70 1.59 5.24 4.95
C THR A 70 2.91 5.44 5.69
N GLN A 71 2.98 6.38 6.63
CA GLN A 71 4.20 6.59 7.41
C GLN A 71 4.53 5.38 8.28
N ARG A 72 3.50 4.73 8.83
CA ARG A 72 3.64 3.47 9.57
C ARG A 72 4.18 2.36 8.68
N LEU A 73 3.66 2.22 7.47
CA LEU A 73 4.10 1.20 6.50
C LEU A 73 5.54 1.42 6.09
N LYS A 74 5.95 2.65 5.75
CA LYS A 74 7.35 2.98 5.45
C LYS A 74 8.28 2.56 6.59
N THR A 75 7.90 2.83 7.83
CA THR A 75 8.68 2.44 9.00
C THR A 75 8.82 0.92 9.12
N LEU A 76 7.73 0.17 8.85
CA LEU A 76 7.74 -1.30 8.86
C LEU A 76 8.65 -1.83 7.75
N LEU A 77 8.50 -1.32 6.52
CA LEU A 77 9.29 -1.72 5.36
C LEU A 77 10.79 -1.47 5.55
N LEU A 78 11.17 -0.33 6.14
CA LEU A 78 12.57 -0.04 6.48
C LEU A 78 13.18 -1.07 7.44
N ARG A 79 12.40 -1.61 8.39
CA ARG A 79 12.89 -2.68 9.30
C ARG A 79 13.17 -3.99 8.57
N HIS A 80 12.45 -4.24 7.49
CA HIS A 80 12.65 -5.39 6.61
C HIS A 80 13.68 -5.11 5.50
N GLY A 81 14.34 -3.95 5.50
CA GLY A 81 15.33 -3.57 4.49
C GLY A 81 14.74 -3.28 3.10
N VAL A 82 13.42 -3.06 3.02
CA VAL A 82 12.70 -2.90 1.75
C VAL A 82 12.73 -1.45 1.31
N GLN A 83 13.10 -1.22 0.04
CA GLN A 83 12.99 0.08 -0.59
C GLN A 83 11.58 0.28 -1.16
N VAL A 84 11.00 1.45 -0.91
CA VAL A 84 9.73 1.87 -1.50
C VAL A 84 10.06 2.69 -2.74
N ASP A 85 9.90 2.10 -3.92
CA ASP A 85 10.24 2.75 -5.19
C ASP A 85 9.15 3.75 -5.63
N ARG A 86 7.89 3.32 -5.55
CA ARG A 86 6.76 4.09 -6.10
C ARG A 86 5.55 4.10 -5.18
N VAL A 87 5.02 5.31 -4.98
CA VAL A 87 3.77 5.57 -4.27
C VAL A 87 2.76 6.12 -5.26
N TRP A 88 1.59 5.48 -5.41
CA TRP A 88 0.52 5.97 -6.29
C TRP A 88 -0.76 6.26 -5.51
N VAL A 89 -1.32 7.46 -5.67
CA VAL A 89 -2.57 7.90 -5.04
C VAL A 89 -3.62 8.19 -6.12
N PRO A 90 -4.72 7.40 -6.25
CA PRO A 90 -5.83 7.73 -7.14
C PRO A 90 -6.41 9.08 -6.77
N GLY A 91 -6.73 9.88 -7.78
CA GLY A 91 -7.14 11.29 -7.63
C GLY A 91 -6.01 12.28 -7.87
N GLU A 92 -4.76 11.83 -7.89
CA GLU A 92 -3.67 12.50 -8.58
C GLU A 92 -3.73 12.01 -10.04
N THR A 93 -4.15 12.86 -10.97
CA THR A 93 -4.26 12.52 -12.40
C THR A 93 -2.95 11.84 -12.83
N PRO A 94 -2.95 10.56 -13.26
CA PRO A 94 -1.74 9.98 -13.83
C PRO A 94 -1.31 10.87 -15.00
N PRO A 95 0.00 11.13 -15.19
CA PRO A 95 0.43 11.89 -16.36
C PRO A 95 -0.15 11.22 -17.61
N PRO A 96 -0.66 11.99 -18.59
CA PRO A 96 -1.15 11.40 -19.82
C PRO A 96 0.02 10.60 -20.41
N SER A 97 -0.17 9.30 -20.58
CA SER A 97 0.73 8.49 -21.40
C SER A 97 0.66 9.05 -22.81
N ALA A 98 1.72 9.76 -23.20
CA ALA A 98 2.00 10.15 -24.57
C ALA A 98 2.59 8.98 -25.36
#